data_AF-A0A521CSB6-F1
#
_entry.id   AF-A0A521CSB6-F1
#
_cell.length_a   1.000
_cell.length_b   1.000
_cell.length_c   1.000
_cell.angle_alpha   90.00
_cell.angle_beta   90.00
_cell.angle_gamma   90.00
#
_symmetry.space_group_name_H-M   'P 1'
#
loop_
_entity.id
_entity.type
_entity.pdbx_description
1 polymer ?
#
loop_
_entity_poly.entity_id
_entity_poly.type
_entity_poly.pdbx_seq_one_letter_code
_entity_poly.pdbx_strand_id
1 'polypeptide(L)'
;MESTYITEAQATLPDGQIARGPITTTDRETFFFDNTVGTMNLKMELRRGDLGWYQSGGTDVANAEQMIDELGVYIDNCLGNNPVTNKITLE
;
A
#
# COMPACT_ATOMS: atom_id res chain seq x y z
N MET A 1 -12.47 9.36 15.16
CA MET A 1 -12.35 7.99 14.65
C MET A 1 -10.95 7.53 14.99
N GLU A 2 -10.80 6.37 15.63
CA GLU A 2 -9.49 5.85 16.02
C GLU A 2 -8.88 5.12 14.82
N SER A 3 -7.67 5.48 14.42
CA SER A 3 -6.94 4.79 13.35
C SER A 3 -6.22 3.58 13.95
N THR A 4 -6.49 2.40 13.40
CA THR A 4 -5.82 1.15 13.74
C THR A 4 -4.57 0.99 12.89
N TYR A 5 -3.43 0.75 13.51
CA TYR A 5 -2.20 0.38 12.82
C TYR A 5 -2.30 -1.05 12.26
N ILE A 6 -1.90 -1.23 11.00
CA ILE A 6 -1.85 -2.53 10.31
C ILE A 6 -0.41 -3.03 10.24
N THR A 7 0.45 -2.32 9.50
CA THR A 7 1.83 -2.73 9.28
C THR A 7 2.69 -1.54 8.85
N GLU A 8 4.00 -1.67 8.99
CA GLU A 8 4.95 -0.81 8.29
C GLU A 8 5.14 -1.35 6.87
N ALA A 9 5.09 -0.47 5.86
CA ALA A 9 5.23 -0.85 4.47
C ALA A 9 6.28 0.00 3.76
N GLN A 10 6.76 -0.49 2.62
CA GLN A 10 7.58 0.28 1.71
C GLN A 10 7.04 0.17 0.29
N ALA A 11 7.19 1.24 -0.49
CA ALA A 11 6.79 1.31 -1.89
C ALA A 11 7.82 2.05 -2.72
N THR A 12 8.01 1.62 -3.97
CA THR A 12 8.93 2.24 -4.93
C THR A 12 8.18 3.27 -5.75
N LEU A 13 8.55 4.54 -5.61
CA LEU A 13 8.00 5.64 -6.40
C LEU A 13 8.37 5.49 -7.89
N PRO A 14 7.62 6.12 -8.81
CA PRO A 14 7.90 6.10 -10.24
C PRO A 14 9.28 6.64 -10.63
N ASP A 15 9.85 7.53 -9.80
CA ASP A 15 11.20 8.09 -9.98
C ASP A 15 12.30 7.21 -9.37
N GLY A 16 11.95 6.03 -8.82
CA GLY A 16 12.85 5.07 -8.20
C GLY A 16 13.15 5.35 -6.72
N GLN A 17 12.60 6.41 -6.13
CA GLN A 17 12.74 6.64 -4.69
C GLN A 17 11.95 5.61 -3.89
N ILE A 18 12.37 5.33 -2.65
CA ILE A 18 11.65 4.41 -1.76
C ILE A 18 10.87 5.20 -0.72
N ALA A 19 9.55 5.07 -0.73
CA ALA A 19 8.68 5.48 0.36
C ALA A 19 8.62 4.38 1.43
N ARG A 20 8.66 4.76 2.71
CA ARG A 20 8.46 3.86 3.85
C ARG A 20 7.56 4.55 4.86
N GLY A 21 6.53 3.87 5.32
CA GLY A 21 5.61 4.45 6.28
C GLY A 21 4.53 3.49 6.75
N PRO A 22 3.75 3.92 7.75
CA PRO A 22 2.72 3.09 8.35
C PRO A 22 1.52 2.99 7.41
N ILE A 23 0.97 1.79 7.36
CA ILE A 23 -0.39 1.56 6.87
C ILE A 23 -1.32 1.50 8.07
N THR A 24 -2.36 2.34 8.03
CA THR A 24 -3.41 2.39 9.04
C THR A 24 -4.78 2.21 8.40
N THR A 25 -5.81 1.94 9.21
CA THR A 25 -7.20 1.85 8.74
C THR A 25 -8.16 2.36 9.82
N THR A 26 -9.34 2.83 9.42
CA THR A 26 -10.41 3.23 10.35
C THR A 26 -11.59 2.26 10.34
N ASP A 27 -11.77 1.49 9.26
CA ASP A 27 -12.95 0.66 9.00
C ASP A 27 -12.61 -0.75 8.47
N ARG A 28 -11.32 -1.06 8.26
CA ARG A 28 -10.81 -2.28 7.60
C ARG A 28 -11.22 -2.45 6.14
N GLU A 29 -11.81 -1.44 5.53
CA GLU A 29 -12.13 -1.40 4.09
C GLU A 29 -11.23 -0.40 3.37
N THR A 30 -10.92 0.72 4.02
CA THR A 30 -10.06 1.80 3.55
C THR A 30 -8.76 1.79 4.34
N PHE A 31 -7.64 1.73 3.62
CA PHE A 31 -6.29 1.72 4.17
C PHE A 31 -5.58 3.00 3.79
N PHE A 32 -4.78 3.53 4.71
CA PHE A 32 -4.09 4.80 4.56
C PHE A 32 -2.60 4.57 4.68
N PHE A 33 -1.85 4.90 3.64
CA PHE A 33 -0.40 4.94 3.65
C PHE A 33 0.05 6.40 3.74
N ASP A 34 0.78 6.75 4.80
CA ASP A 34 1.26 8.11 5.05
C ASP A 34 2.79 8.10 5.14
N ASN A 35 3.44 8.93 4.33
CA ASN A 35 4.88 9.11 4.36
C ASN A 35 5.29 10.50 3.85
N THR A 36 6.45 10.99 4.27
CA THR A 36 7.11 12.16 3.69
C THR A 36 8.37 11.72 2.95
N VAL A 37 8.39 11.90 1.62
CA VAL A 37 9.55 11.61 0.76
C VAL A 37 10.15 12.93 0.31
N GLY A 38 11.31 13.29 0.87
CA GLY A 38 11.92 14.59 0.62
C GLY A 38 11.02 15.73 1.10
N THR A 39 10.52 16.55 0.16
CA THR A 39 9.55 17.63 0.44
C THR A 39 8.11 17.25 0.12
N MET A 40 7.87 16.04 -0.41
CA MET A 40 6.55 15.56 -0.80
C MET A 40 5.89 14.81 0.36
N ASN A 41 4.70 15.24 0.75
CA ASN A 41 3.83 14.45 1.62
C ASN A 41 3.01 13.49 0.75
N LEU A 42 3.37 12.21 0.82
CA LEU A 42 2.69 11.11 0.16
C LEU A 42 1.62 10.55 1.09
N LYS A 43 0.36 10.78 0.75
CA LYS A 43 -0.78 10.18 1.45
C LYS A 43 -1.58 9.39 0.43
N MET A 44 -1.71 8.09 0.59
CA MET A 44 -2.50 7.26 -0.31
C MET A 44 -3.64 6.60 0.44
N GLU A 45 -4.84 6.67 -0.13
CA GLU A 45 -5.99 5.89 0.32
C GLU A 45 -6.13 4.68 -0.61
N LEU A 46 -6.08 3.49 -0.04
CA LEU A 46 -6.09 2.22 -0.73
C LEU A 46 -7.34 1.44 -0.38
N ARG A 47 -7.94 0.79 -1.39
CA ARG A 47 -9.07 -0.13 -1.23
C ARG A 47 -8.83 -1.39 -2.05
N ARG A 48 -9.41 -2.50 -1.58
CA ARG A 48 -9.42 -3.77 -2.33
C ARG A 48 -10.70 -3.84 -3.15
N GLY A 49 -10.56 -3.89 -4.47
CA GLY A 49 -11.65 -4.21 -5.40
C GLY A 49 -11.57 -5.66 -5.89
N ASP A 50 -12.47 -6.02 -6.81
CA ASP A 50 -12.52 -7.37 -7.38
C ASP A 50 -11.26 -7.74 -8.18
N LEU A 51 -10.63 -6.75 -8.81
CA LEU A 51 -9.45 -6.94 -9.67
C LEU A 51 -8.11 -6.77 -8.95
N GLY A 52 -8.11 -6.30 -7.70
CA GLY A 52 -6.87 -5.97 -7.01
C GLY A 52 -7.00 -4.77 -6.08
N TRP A 53 -5.85 -4.31 -5.60
CA TRP A 53 -5.75 -3.05 -4.87
C TRP A 53 -5.81 -1.88 -5.84
N TYR A 54 -6.44 -0.79 -5.41
CA TYR A 54 -6.46 0.46 -6.16
C TYR A 54 -6.41 1.65 -5.21
N GLN A 55 -5.92 2.78 -5.71
CA GLN A 55 -5.96 4.04 -4.98
C GLN A 55 -7.37 4.64 -5.09
N SER A 56 -8.04 4.82 -3.95
CA SER A 56 -9.34 5.47 -3.87
C SER A 56 -9.27 6.98 -3.65
N GLY A 57 -8.10 7.50 -3.24
CA GLY A 57 -7.89 8.93 -2.96
C GLY A 57 -6.48 9.25 -2.43
N GLY A 58 -6.28 10.50 -2.02
CA GLY A 58 -4.99 11.01 -1.53
C GLY A 58 -4.15 11.76 -2.58
N THR A 59 -2.83 11.77 -2.39
CA THR A 59 -1.82 12.34 -3.29
C THR A 59 -1.86 11.61 -4.62
N ASP A 60 -2.11 12.34 -5.71
CA ASP A 60 -2.05 11.81 -7.06
C ASP A 60 -0.60 11.55 -7.44
N VAL A 61 -0.25 10.28 -7.62
CA VAL A 61 1.08 9.84 -8.06
C VAL A 61 0.92 9.18 -9.42
N ALA A 62 1.50 9.82 -10.45
CA ALA A 62 1.43 9.28 -11.81
C ALA A 62 2.11 7.91 -11.89
N ASN A 63 1.48 6.93 -12.53
CA ASN A 63 1.98 5.55 -12.67
C ASN A 63 2.22 4.85 -11.31
N ALA A 64 1.38 5.11 -10.31
CA ALA A 64 1.47 4.49 -8.99
C ALA A 64 1.03 3.01 -8.92
N GLU A 65 0.74 2.35 -10.05
CA GLU A 65 0.25 0.96 -10.07
C GLU A 65 1.19 0.01 -9.32
N GLN A 66 2.50 0.11 -9.57
CA GLN A 66 3.50 -0.67 -8.85
C GLN A 66 3.47 -0.38 -7.33
N MET A 67 3.35 0.89 -6.93
CA MET A 67 3.27 1.26 -5.52
C MET A 67 2.04 0.66 -4.86
N ILE A 68 0.89 0.74 -5.53
CA ILE A 68 -0.38 0.22 -5.04
C ILE A 68 -0.29 -1.29 -4.86
N ASP A 69 0.30 -2.02 -5.82
CA ASP A 69 0.50 -3.46 -5.73
C ASP A 69 1.43 -3.84 -4.57
N GLU A 70 2.57 -3.14 -4.43
CA GLU A 70 3.52 -3.37 -3.33
C GLU A 70 2.85 -3.14 -1.96
N LEU A 71 2.15 -2.02 -1.77
CA LEU A 71 1.42 -1.71 -0.53
C LEU A 71 0.30 -2.72 -0.28
N GLY A 72 -0.40 -3.12 -1.33
CA GLY A 72 -1.45 -4.13 -1.28
C GLY A 72 -0.96 -5.48 -0.74
N VAL A 73 0.22 -5.93 -1.17
CA VAL A 73 0.86 -7.15 -0.65
C VAL A 73 1.15 -7.05 0.85
N TYR A 74 1.61 -5.90 1.35
CA TYR A 74 1.82 -5.70 2.79
C TYR A 74 0.51 -5.82 3.58
N ILE A 75 -0.57 -5.23 3.08
CA ILE A 75 -1.89 -5.29 3.72
C ILE A 75 -2.42 -6.73 3.72
N ASP A 76 -2.40 -7.39 2.56
CA ASP A 76 -2.90 -8.76 2.40
C ASP A 76 -2.17 -9.75 3.32
N ASN A 77 -0.84 -9.65 3.38
CA ASN A 77 -0.02 -10.48 4.27
C ASN A 77 -0.34 -10.23 5.76
N CYS A 78 -0.59 -8.98 6.15
CA CYS A 78 -0.91 -8.64 7.54
C CYS A 78 -2.31 -9.11 7.95
N LEU A 79 -3.29 -8.98 7.06
CA LEU A 79 -4.67 -9.40 7.31
C LEU A 79 -4.86 -10.93 7.24
N GLY A 80 -3.82 -11.68 6.86
CA GLY A 80 -3.92 -13.12 6.61
C GLY A 80 -4.73 -13.45 5.36
N ASN A 81 -5.03 -12.44 4.53
CA ASN A 81 -5.57 -12.61 3.19
C ASN A 81 -4.42 -13.01 2.28
N ASN A 82 -3.85 -14.20 2.46
CA ASN A 82 -2.73 -14.67 1.65
C ASN A 82 -3.03 -14.41 0.16
N PRO A 83 -2.31 -13.48 -0.50
CA PRO A 83 -2.25 -13.53 -1.94
C PRO A 83 -1.51 -14.82 -2.23
N VAL A 84 -2.09 -15.68 -3.07
CA VAL A 84 -1.46 -16.93 -3.52
C VAL A 84 0.00 -16.60 -3.82
N THR A 85 0.89 -17.11 -2.96
CA THR A 85 2.33 -17.04 -3.15
C THR A 85 2.55 -17.85 -4.41
N ASN A 86 2.62 -17.18 -5.55
CA ASN A 86 3.00 -17.85 -6.77
C ASN A 86 4.44 -18.29 -6.54
N LYS A 87 4.59 -19.58 -6.21
CA LYS A 87 5.84 -20.28 -6.09
C LYS A 87 6.61 -20.03 -7.38
N ILE A 88 7.58 -19.13 -7.35
CA ILE A 88 8.76 -19.29 -8.18
C ILE A 88 9.72 -20.09 -7.30
N THR A 89 9.51 -21.41 -7.27
CA THR A 89 10.57 -22.33 -6.89
C THR A 89 11.60 -22.27 -8.01
N LEU A 90 12.69 -21.56 -7.77
CA LEU A 90 13.94 -21.74 -8.50
C LEU A 90 14.77 -22.76 -7.71
N GLU A 91 14.55 -24.04 -8.02
CA GLU A 91 15.52 -25.11 -7.81
C GLU A 91 15.66 -25.91 -9.11
#